data_AF-A0A9P4H4D2-F1
#
_entry.id   AF-A0A9P4H4D2-F1
#
_cell.length_a   1.000
_cell.length_b   1.000
_cell.length_c   1.000
_cell.angle_alpha   90.00
_cell.angle_beta   90.00
_cell.angle_gamma   90.00
#
_symmetry.space_group_name_H-M   'P 1'
#
loop_
_entity.id
_entity.type
_entity.pdbx_description
1 polymer ?
#
loop_
_entity_poly.entity_id
_entity_poly.type
_entity_poly.pdbx_seq_one_letter_code
_entity_poly.pdbx_strand_id
1 'polypeptide(L)'
;MVRIAFSIDGRDYTHLVHGARLSTSKYFSQHLRSQNVKSMTTFQIPVNRRPVTNIWYHWVYNRGIVSKYELLAPNGQVDARTKNQRAFDEYFDLLACICLDQVIGDDDFKNATFYKLVEQVNSGHSKAELLKCFTEKVVTDLFCLFDAASPICDMIINSTVLFASVDVFQSIIKSKKYPTDYIMGVILQSFQDMQRFREELSSRKATTIPTKPAEQKEPSFIRAFRGRVRVEYPGGFTVERESKQLD
;
A
#
# COMPACT_ATOMS: atom_id res chain seq x y z
N MET A 1 -23.17 -21.86 -14.70
CA MET A 1 -23.07 -20.91 -13.58
C MET A 1 -22.43 -21.61 -12.40
N VAL A 2 -21.66 -20.88 -11.60
CA VAL A 2 -20.96 -21.36 -10.41
C VAL A 2 -21.42 -20.54 -9.21
N ARG A 3 -21.61 -21.19 -8.07
CA ARG A 3 -21.92 -20.52 -6.80
C ARG A 3 -20.64 -20.31 -6.01
N ILE A 4 -20.40 -19.10 -5.53
CA ILE A 4 -19.27 -18.78 -4.66
C ILE A 4 -19.84 -18.19 -3.38
N ALA A 5 -19.60 -18.87 -2.26
CA ALA A 5 -20.05 -18.48 -0.94
C ALA A 5 -18.86 -17.98 -0.13
N PHE A 6 -18.96 -16.75 0.34
CA PHE A 6 -17.98 -16.14 1.23
C PHE A 6 -18.49 -16.21 2.66
N SER A 7 -17.78 -16.92 3.53
CA SER A 7 -18.18 -17.05 4.93
C SER A 7 -17.69 -15.84 5.73
N ILE A 8 -18.60 -14.92 6.05
CA ILE A 8 -18.34 -13.69 6.82
C ILE A 8 -19.17 -13.78 8.10
N ASP A 9 -18.51 -13.75 9.26
CA ASP A 9 -19.16 -13.78 10.59
C ASP A 9 -20.16 -14.94 10.76
N GLY A 10 -19.82 -16.11 10.21
CA GLY A 10 -20.66 -17.31 10.26
C GLY A 10 -21.87 -17.29 9.31
N ARG A 11 -21.93 -16.33 8.38
CA ARG A 11 -22.97 -16.26 7.34
C ARG A 11 -22.35 -16.37 5.95
N ASP A 12 -23.00 -17.16 5.09
CA ASP A 12 -22.56 -17.35 3.71
C ASP A 12 -23.15 -16.27 2.80
N TYR A 13 -22.28 -15.39 2.31
CA TYR A 13 -22.60 -14.39 1.30
C TYR A 13 -22.34 -14.98 -0.08
N THR A 14 -23.43 -15.28 -0.80
CA THR A 14 -23.35 -16.04 -2.03
C THR A 14 -23.43 -15.15 -3.27
N HIS A 15 -22.53 -15.38 -4.21
CA HIS A 15 -22.53 -14.78 -5.55
C HIS A 15 -22.66 -15.85 -6.63
N LEU A 16 -23.39 -15.53 -7.69
CA LEU A 16 -23.46 -16.36 -8.89
C LEU A 16 -22.52 -15.80 -9.95
N VAL A 17 -21.61 -16.66 -10.42
CA VAL A 17 -20.57 -16.25 -11.37
C VAL A 17 -20.55 -17.19 -12.57
N HIS A 18 -20.37 -16.61 -13.76
CA HIS A 18 -20.11 -17.39 -14.96
C HIS A 18 -18.71 -18.00 -14.87
N GLY A 19 -18.60 -19.32 -14.97
CA GLY A 19 -17.31 -20.02 -14.85
C GLY A 19 -16.23 -19.52 -15.82
N ALA A 20 -16.62 -19.06 -17.01
CA ALA A 20 -15.72 -18.45 -17.99
C ALA A 20 -15.00 -17.18 -17.47
N ARG A 21 -15.59 -16.47 -16.50
CA ARG A 21 -15.01 -15.27 -15.88
C ARG A 21 -13.97 -15.60 -14.79
N LEU A 22 -13.94 -16.85 -14.34
CA LEU A 22 -13.03 -17.32 -13.30
C LEU A 22 -11.74 -17.93 -13.88
N SER A 23 -11.49 -17.74 -15.18
CA SER A 23 -10.33 -18.33 -15.88
C SER A 23 -8.99 -17.81 -15.38
N THR A 24 -8.94 -16.60 -14.82
CA THR A 24 -7.73 -15.98 -14.24
C THR A 24 -7.38 -16.56 -12.87
N SER A 25 -8.34 -17.19 -12.18
CA SER A 25 -8.11 -17.85 -10.90
C SER A 25 -7.63 -19.28 -11.10
N LYS A 26 -6.43 -19.59 -10.59
CA LYS A 26 -5.86 -20.95 -10.56
C LYS A 26 -6.76 -21.91 -9.77
N TYR A 27 -7.26 -21.48 -8.62
CA TYR A 27 -8.15 -22.30 -7.79
C TYR A 27 -9.41 -22.70 -8.54
N PHE A 28 -10.18 -21.73 -9.06
CA PHE A 28 -11.43 -22.03 -9.73
C PHE A 28 -11.23 -22.77 -11.06
N SER A 29 -10.23 -22.38 -11.86
CA SER A 29 -9.98 -23.02 -13.16
C SER A 29 -9.59 -24.49 -13.03
N GLN A 30 -8.78 -24.87 -12.04
CA GLN A 30 -8.44 -26.27 -11.77
C GLN A 30 -9.65 -27.10 -11.35
N HIS A 31 -10.49 -26.55 -10.46
CA HIS A 31 -11.68 -27.25 -9.98
C HIS A 31 -12.79 -27.35 -11.03
N LEU A 32 -12.93 -26.34 -11.90
CA LEU A 32 -13.93 -26.36 -12.97
C LEU A 32 -13.54 -27.32 -14.12
N ARG A 33 -12.25 -27.51 -14.38
CA ARG A 33 -11.76 -28.49 -15.37
C ARG A 33 -11.93 -29.94 -14.91
N SER A 34 -11.87 -30.19 -13.60
CA SER A 34 -11.94 -31.53 -13.01
C SER A 34 -13.37 -32.04 -12.78
N GLN A 35 -14.39 -31.18 -12.91
CA GLN A 35 -15.78 -31.56 -12.69
C GLN A 35 -16.55 -31.72 -14.01
N ASN A 36 -17.17 -32.89 -14.21
CA ASN A 36 -18.24 -33.07 -15.19
C ASN A 36 -19.53 -32.44 -14.64
N VAL A 37 -19.66 -31.12 -14.75
CA VAL A 37 -20.66 -30.34 -14.03
C VAL A 37 -22.08 -30.56 -14.60
N LYS A 38 -22.83 -31.52 -14.04
CA LYS A 38 -24.30 -31.64 -14.23
C LYS A 38 -25.12 -30.84 -13.22
N SER A 39 -24.53 -30.43 -12.10
CA SER A 39 -25.18 -29.67 -11.01
C SER A 39 -24.41 -28.39 -10.66
N MET A 40 -25.04 -27.46 -9.97
CA MET A 40 -24.44 -26.17 -9.64
C MET A 40 -23.29 -26.31 -8.61
N THR A 41 -22.05 -26.27 -9.06
CA THR A 41 -20.85 -26.30 -8.19
C THR A 41 -20.86 -25.10 -7.24
N THR A 42 -20.60 -25.36 -5.95
CA THR A 42 -20.47 -24.34 -4.90
C THR A 42 -19.05 -24.34 -4.35
N PHE A 43 -18.39 -23.17 -4.37
CA PHE A 43 -17.09 -22.96 -3.74
C PHE A 43 -17.25 -22.15 -2.46
N GLN A 44 -16.58 -22.58 -1.40
CA GLN A 44 -16.56 -21.90 -0.11
C GLN A 44 -15.23 -21.20 0.07
N ILE A 45 -15.26 -19.88 0.24
CA ILE A 45 -14.07 -19.03 0.35
C ILE A 45 -14.08 -18.33 1.72
N PRO A 46 -13.09 -18.59 2.59
CA PRO A 46 -13.00 -17.92 3.88
C PRO A 46 -12.57 -16.46 3.68
N VAL A 47 -13.48 -15.52 3.93
CA VAL A 47 -13.20 -14.07 3.87
C VAL A 47 -13.95 -13.39 5.00
N ASN A 48 -13.25 -12.69 5.88
CA ASN A 48 -13.88 -12.07 7.06
C ASN A 48 -14.39 -10.64 6.80
N ARG A 49 -14.50 -10.20 5.54
CA ARG A 49 -14.88 -8.82 5.20
C ARG A 49 -15.79 -8.75 3.97
N ARG A 50 -17.00 -8.26 4.17
CA ARG A 50 -17.98 -8.01 3.09
C ARG A 50 -17.48 -7.06 1.98
N PRO A 51 -16.73 -5.97 2.27
CA PRO A 51 -16.18 -5.14 1.20
C PRO A 51 -15.29 -5.91 0.23
N VAL A 52 -14.44 -6.81 0.72
CA VAL A 52 -13.52 -7.62 -0.11
C VAL A 52 -14.29 -8.47 -1.12
N THR A 53 -15.42 -9.06 -0.72
CA THR A 53 -16.25 -9.88 -1.62
C THR A 53 -16.88 -9.04 -2.72
N ASN A 54 -17.32 -7.82 -2.40
CA ASN A 54 -17.89 -6.90 -3.39
C ASN A 54 -16.83 -6.39 -4.38
N ILE A 55 -15.62 -6.07 -3.89
CA ILE A 55 -14.49 -5.64 -4.72
C ILE A 55 -14.11 -6.75 -5.70
N TRP A 56 -13.94 -7.96 -5.19
CA TRP A 56 -13.62 -9.13 -6.01
C TRP A 56 -14.74 -9.42 -7.03
N TYR A 57 -16.01 -9.37 -6.60
CA TYR A 57 -17.13 -9.59 -7.51
C TYR A 57 -17.17 -8.54 -8.62
N HIS A 58 -16.93 -7.27 -8.30
CA HIS A 58 -16.82 -6.20 -9.30
C HIS A 58 -15.65 -6.46 -10.28
N TRP A 59 -14.49 -6.86 -9.77
CA TRP A 59 -13.33 -7.21 -10.58
C TRP A 59 -13.64 -8.30 -11.62
N VAL A 60 -14.33 -9.37 -11.22
CA VAL A 60 -14.66 -10.50 -12.10
C VAL A 60 -15.45 -10.06 -13.35
N TYR A 61 -16.31 -9.06 -13.22
CA TYR A 61 -17.16 -8.59 -14.32
C TYR A 61 -16.57 -7.40 -15.07
N ASN A 62 -15.94 -6.46 -14.36
CA ASN A 62 -15.55 -5.16 -14.91
C ASN A 62 -14.04 -4.95 -15.02
N ARG A 63 -13.22 -5.83 -14.43
CA ARG A 63 -11.74 -5.73 -14.40
C ARG A 63 -11.22 -4.40 -13.84
N GLY A 64 -11.95 -3.82 -12.90
CA GLY A 64 -11.56 -2.61 -12.16
C GLY A 64 -11.67 -2.81 -10.65
N ILE A 65 -10.71 -2.27 -9.91
CA ILE A 65 -10.73 -2.22 -8.44
C ILE A 65 -11.45 -0.94 -8.03
N VAL A 66 -12.58 -1.12 -7.33
CA VAL A 66 -13.42 -0.02 -6.84
C VAL A 66 -13.53 -0.12 -5.33
N SER A 67 -13.59 1.01 -4.64
CA SER A 67 -13.77 1.05 -3.19
C SER A 67 -15.24 0.83 -2.82
N LYS A 68 -15.48 0.38 -1.58
CA LYS A 68 -16.86 0.24 -1.07
C LYS A 68 -17.64 1.56 -1.10
N TYR A 69 -16.96 2.70 -1.04
CA TYR A 69 -17.59 4.02 -1.08
C TYR A 69 -17.96 4.42 -2.50
N GLU A 70 -17.15 4.04 -3.48
CA GLU A 70 -17.46 4.20 -4.91
C GLU A 70 -18.69 3.35 -5.31
N LEU A 71 -18.83 2.17 -4.70
CA LEU A 71 -20.00 1.30 -4.89
C LEU A 71 -21.28 1.85 -4.25
N LEU A 72 -21.17 2.57 -3.12
CA LEU A 72 -22.32 3.04 -2.34
C LEU A 72 -22.77 4.47 -2.68
N ALA A 73 -21.87 5.32 -3.18
CA ALA A 73 -22.15 6.71 -3.51
C ALA A 73 -21.55 7.09 -4.87
N PRO A 74 -22.22 6.76 -5.99
CA PRO A 74 -21.76 7.12 -7.34
C PRO A 74 -21.62 8.64 -7.54
N ASN A 75 -22.31 9.41 -6.69
CA ASN A 75 -22.49 10.86 -6.82
C ASN A 75 -21.44 11.67 -6.04
N GLY A 76 -20.47 11.00 -5.40
CA GLY A 76 -19.27 11.65 -4.85
C GLY A 76 -19.45 12.59 -3.65
N GLN A 77 -20.63 12.68 -3.04
CA GLN A 77 -20.79 13.47 -1.82
C GLN A 77 -20.23 12.73 -0.62
N VAL A 78 -19.06 13.18 -0.16
CA VAL A 78 -18.34 12.61 0.98
C VAL A 78 -18.40 13.60 2.12
N ASP A 79 -18.91 13.19 3.27
CA ASP A 79 -18.81 13.98 4.50
C ASP A 79 -17.32 14.09 4.91
N ALA A 80 -16.81 15.32 4.94
CA ALA A 80 -15.43 15.63 5.31
C ALA A 80 -15.03 15.06 6.68
N ARG A 81 -16.00 14.87 7.59
CA ARG A 81 -15.78 14.29 8.94
C ARG A 81 -15.34 12.82 8.91
N THR A 82 -15.55 12.13 7.80
CA THR A 82 -15.24 10.69 7.66
C THR A 82 -14.00 10.40 6.81
N LYS A 83 -13.28 11.42 6.33
CA LYS A 83 -12.18 11.26 5.37
C LYS A 83 -11.08 10.29 5.83
N ASN A 84 -10.66 10.40 7.10
CA ASN A 84 -9.62 9.52 7.66
C ASN A 84 -10.12 8.09 7.84
N GLN A 85 -11.34 7.91 8.37
CA GLN A 85 -11.95 6.59 8.50
C GLN A 85 -12.12 5.91 7.14
N ARG A 86 -12.52 6.68 6.12
CA ARG A 86 -12.63 6.19 4.75
C ARG A 86 -11.26 5.74 4.22
N ALA A 87 -10.22 6.55 4.39
CA ALA A 87 -8.88 6.17 3.95
C ALA A 87 -8.38 4.90 4.65
N PHE A 88 -8.57 4.80 5.97
CA PHE A 88 -8.27 3.59 6.73
C PHE A 88 -9.00 2.37 6.19
N ASP A 89 -10.32 2.47 6.02
CA ASP A 89 -11.15 1.37 5.56
C ASP A 89 -10.75 0.91 4.15
N GLU A 90 -10.47 1.86 3.24
CA GLU A 90 -10.03 1.54 1.87
C GLU A 90 -8.67 0.85 1.86
N TYR A 91 -7.68 1.34 2.61
CA TYR A 91 -6.39 0.66 2.73
C TYR A 91 -6.52 -0.75 3.30
N PHE A 92 -7.33 -0.90 4.35
CA PHE A 92 -7.53 -2.20 4.98
C PHE A 92 -8.24 -3.19 4.04
N ASP A 93 -9.25 -2.73 3.30
CA ASP A 93 -9.97 -3.55 2.33
C ASP A 93 -9.05 -3.97 1.17
N LEU A 94 -8.17 -3.09 0.68
CA LEU A 94 -7.18 -3.41 -0.36
C LEU A 94 -6.14 -4.43 0.12
N LEU A 95 -5.60 -4.27 1.34
CA LEU A 95 -4.68 -5.25 1.92
C LEU A 95 -5.34 -6.63 2.08
N ALA A 96 -6.59 -6.66 2.53
CA ALA A 96 -7.34 -7.91 2.61
C ALA A 96 -7.64 -8.54 1.24
N CYS A 97 -7.85 -7.73 0.19
CA CYS A 97 -7.97 -8.21 -1.19
C CYS A 97 -6.67 -8.82 -1.71
N ILE A 98 -5.51 -8.27 -1.33
CA ILE A 98 -4.20 -8.86 -1.66
C ILE A 98 -4.07 -10.24 -1.01
N CYS A 99 -4.46 -10.39 0.26
CA CYS A 99 -4.45 -11.69 0.94
C CYS A 99 -5.42 -12.71 0.33
N LEU A 100 -6.53 -12.27 -0.29
CA LEU A 100 -7.50 -13.16 -0.94
C LEU A 100 -6.87 -13.95 -2.08
N ASP A 101 -5.86 -13.40 -2.76
CA ASP A 101 -5.13 -14.09 -3.83
C ASP A 101 -4.58 -15.44 -3.40
N GLN A 102 -4.19 -15.59 -2.14
CA GLN A 102 -3.63 -16.85 -1.63
C GLN A 102 -4.67 -17.98 -1.58
N VAL A 103 -5.95 -17.62 -1.56
CA VAL A 103 -7.06 -18.57 -1.59
C VAL A 103 -7.52 -18.85 -3.02
N ILE A 104 -7.58 -17.81 -3.87
CA ILE A 104 -8.16 -17.93 -5.22
C ILE A 104 -7.11 -18.11 -6.33
N GLY A 105 -5.86 -17.72 -6.09
CA GLY A 105 -4.75 -17.72 -7.04
C GLY A 105 -5.05 -16.92 -8.31
N ASP A 106 -5.48 -15.66 -8.18
CA ASP A 106 -5.75 -14.73 -9.28
C ASP A 106 -4.71 -13.59 -9.26
N ASP A 107 -3.58 -13.83 -9.93
CA ASP A 107 -2.45 -12.90 -9.97
C ASP A 107 -2.83 -11.54 -10.55
N ASP A 108 -3.75 -11.51 -11.54
CA ASP A 108 -4.22 -10.28 -12.15
C ASP A 108 -5.01 -9.44 -11.14
N PHE A 109 -5.88 -10.07 -10.35
CA PHE A 109 -6.61 -9.41 -9.27
C PHE A 109 -5.67 -8.85 -8.19
N LYS A 110 -4.69 -9.65 -7.76
CA LYS A 110 -3.67 -9.21 -6.79
C LYS A 110 -2.94 -7.98 -7.31
N ASN A 111 -2.42 -8.05 -8.53
CA ASN A 111 -1.62 -6.98 -9.12
C ASN A 111 -2.45 -5.71 -9.27
N ALA A 112 -3.69 -5.80 -9.78
CA ALA A 112 -4.59 -4.66 -9.88
C ALA A 112 -4.89 -4.04 -8.51
N THR A 113 -5.10 -4.86 -7.48
CA THR A 113 -5.32 -4.40 -6.11
C THR A 113 -4.08 -3.71 -5.54
N PHE A 114 -2.89 -4.27 -5.76
CA PHE A 114 -1.63 -3.69 -5.33
C PHE A 114 -1.33 -2.36 -6.03
N TYR A 115 -1.57 -2.27 -7.35
CA TYR A 115 -1.45 -1.01 -8.07
C TYR A 115 -2.41 0.05 -7.53
N LYS A 116 -3.66 -0.33 -7.22
CA LYS A 116 -4.63 0.59 -6.63
C LYS A 116 -4.18 1.09 -5.25
N LEU A 117 -3.59 0.21 -4.44
CA LEU A 117 -3.02 0.56 -3.15
C LEU A 117 -1.88 1.59 -3.30
N VAL A 118 -0.93 1.33 -4.18
CA VAL A 118 0.18 2.27 -4.47
C VAL A 118 -0.33 3.61 -5.00
N GLU A 119 -1.33 3.59 -5.89
CA GLU A 119 -1.99 4.79 -6.39
C GLU A 119 -2.59 5.63 -5.23
N GLN A 120 -3.28 4.99 -4.29
CA GLN A 120 -3.86 5.68 -3.12
C GLN A 120 -2.80 6.29 -2.21
N VAL A 121 -1.68 5.59 -2.00
CA VAL A 121 -0.55 6.10 -1.20
C VAL A 121 0.06 7.36 -1.85
N ASN A 122 0.11 7.39 -3.17
CA ASN A 122 0.69 8.49 -3.94
C ASN A 122 -0.27 9.67 -4.16
N SER A 123 -1.57 9.42 -4.29
CA SER A 123 -2.59 10.44 -4.61
C SER A 123 -2.98 11.36 -3.44
N GLY A 124 -2.37 11.18 -2.26
CA GLY A 124 -2.55 12.08 -1.11
C GLY A 124 -3.60 11.64 -0.10
N HIS A 125 -4.00 10.36 -0.09
CA HIS A 125 -4.68 9.79 1.07
C HIS A 125 -3.79 9.90 2.32
N SER A 126 -4.40 9.90 3.50
CA SER A 126 -3.65 10.04 4.76
C SER A 126 -2.75 8.81 4.97
N LYS A 127 -1.44 9.01 4.84
CA LYS A 127 -0.40 7.99 5.03
C LYS A 127 -0.37 7.45 6.46
N ALA A 128 -0.79 8.26 7.43
CA ALA A 128 -0.98 7.82 8.81
C ALA A 128 -2.06 6.74 8.94
N GLU A 129 -3.11 6.78 8.11
CA GLU A 129 -4.16 5.76 8.13
C GLU A 129 -3.69 4.43 7.51
N LEU A 130 -2.79 4.48 6.52
CA LEU A 130 -2.12 3.27 6.01
C LEU A 130 -1.34 2.58 7.13
N LEU A 131 -0.52 3.33 7.89
CA LEU A 131 0.27 2.76 8.97
C LEU A 131 -0.59 2.11 10.06
N LYS A 132 -1.76 2.68 10.35
CA LYS A 132 -2.71 2.06 11.29
C LYS A 132 -3.21 0.70 10.79
N CYS A 133 -3.22 0.46 9.48
CA CYS A 133 -3.58 -0.84 8.91
C CYS A 133 -2.49 -1.89 9.11
N PHE A 134 -1.22 -1.49 9.29
CA PHE A 134 -0.08 -2.38 9.54
C PHE A 134 -0.06 -2.90 10.99
N THR A 135 -1.19 -3.43 11.43
CA THR A 135 -1.31 -4.15 12.69
C THR A 135 -0.46 -5.42 12.67
N GLU A 136 -0.08 -5.90 13.85
CA GLU A 136 0.63 -7.16 14.06
C GLU A 136 0.06 -8.32 13.21
N LYS A 137 -1.27 -8.51 13.26
CA LYS A 137 -1.94 -9.58 12.53
C LYS A 137 -1.77 -9.40 11.02
N VAL A 138 -2.03 -8.20 10.49
CA VAL A 138 -1.95 -7.94 9.05
C VAL A 138 -0.54 -8.13 8.52
N VAL A 139 0.46 -7.61 9.23
CA VAL A 139 1.88 -7.78 8.83
C VAL A 139 2.28 -9.25 8.90
N THR A 140 1.88 -9.96 9.96
CA THR A 140 2.15 -11.40 10.10
C THR A 140 1.53 -12.19 8.96
N ASP A 141 0.24 -11.97 8.67
CA ASP A 141 -0.45 -12.63 7.57
C ASP A 141 0.29 -12.37 6.25
N LEU A 142 0.69 -11.13 5.96
CA LEU A 142 1.39 -10.78 4.72
C LEU A 142 2.76 -11.45 4.61
N PHE A 143 3.57 -11.44 5.67
CA PHE A 143 4.90 -12.07 5.65
C PHE A 143 4.85 -13.61 5.74
N CYS A 144 3.73 -14.20 6.17
CA CYS A 144 3.51 -15.65 6.04
C CYS A 144 3.08 -16.05 4.62
N LEU A 145 2.41 -15.14 3.90
CA LEU A 145 1.83 -15.41 2.59
C LEU A 145 2.75 -15.05 1.42
N PHE A 146 3.64 -14.09 1.61
CA PHE A 146 4.51 -13.57 0.56
C PHE A 146 5.97 -13.65 0.99
N ASP A 147 6.85 -13.95 0.01
CA ASP A 147 8.29 -13.90 0.23
C ASP A 147 8.70 -12.50 0.70
N ALA A 148 9.71 -12.43 1.58
CA ALA A 148 10.20 -11.16 2.12
C ALA A 148 10.69 -10.20 1.03
N ALA A 149 11.17 -10.72 -0.11
CA ALA A 149 11.60 -9.95 -1.28
C ALA A 149 10.44 -9.57 -2.23
N SER A 150 9.18 -9.83 -1.85
CA SER A 150 8.03 -9.47 -2.67
C SER A 150 7.81 -7.95 -2.67
N PRO A 151 7.33 -7.37 -3.79
CA PRO A 151 6.99 -5.94 -3.86
C PRO A 151 5.98 -5.49 -2.78
N ILE A 152 5.14 -6.41 -2.31
CA ILE A 152 4.15 -6.16 -1.25
C ILE A 152 4.87 -5.95 0.09
N CYS A 153 5.77 -6.88 0.47
CA CYS A 153 6.57 -6.76 1.69
C CYS A 153 7.47 -5.52 1.66
N ASP A 154 8.12 -5.26 0.51
CA ASP A 154 8.94 -4.07 0.31
C ASP A 154 8.12 -2.78 0.48
N MET A 155 6.91 -2.71 -0.08
CA MET A 155 6.04 -1.54 0.05
C MET A 155 5.67 -1.27 1.51
N ILE A 156 5.39 -2.31 2.29
CA ILE A 156 5.04 -2.19 3.71
C ILE A 156 6.25 -1.70 4.52
N ILE A 157 7.42 -2.30 4.31
CA ILE A 157 8.68 -1.90 4.95
C ILE A 157 8.98 -0.42 4.63
N ASN A 158 8.98 -0.05 3.35
CA ASN A 158 9.27 1.32 2.91
C ASN A 158 8.25 2.31 3.47
N SER A 159 6.96 1.97 3.45
CA SER A 159 5.91 2.82 4.01
C SER A 159 6.08 3.04 5.51
N THR A 160 6.48 2.02 6.25
CA THR A 160 6.79 2.13 7.68
C THR A 160 7.97 3.06 7.92
N VAL A 161 9.08 2.89 7.21
CA VAL A 161 10.27 3.75 7.39
C VAL A 161 9.96 5.21 7.03
N LEU A 162 9.22 5.42 5.93
CA LEU A 162 8.95 6.77 5.42
C LEU A 162 7.91 7.54 6.24
N PHE A 163 6.92 6.87 6.82
CA PHE A 163 5.76 7.53 7.40
C PHE A 163 5.65 7.39 8.92
N ALA A 164 6.34 6.43 9.54
CA ALA A 164 6.22 6.21 10.98
C ALA A 164 6.85 7.37 11.77
N SER A 165 6.20 7.76 12.87
CA SER A 165 6.87 8.59 13.88
C SER A 165 7.95 7.79 14.59
N VAL A 166 8.89 8.49 15.23
CA VAL A 166 9.96 7.85 16.02
C VAL A 166 9.38 6.89 17.07
N ASP A 167 8.29 7.27 17.74
CA ASP A 167 7.65 6.44 18.77
C ASP A 167 7.05 5.16 18.18
N VAL A 168 6.36 5.28 17.03
CA VAL A 168 5.78 4.11 16.33
C VAL A 168 6.89 3.19 15.85
N PHE A 169 7.95 3.75 15.28
CA PHE A 169 9.12 2.99 14.81
C PHE A 169 9.79 2.22 15.96
N GLN A 170 10.04 2.88 17.09
CA GLN A 170 10.60 2.21 18.28
C GLN A 170 9.69 1.12 18.84
N SER A 171 8.37 1.35 18.84
CA SER A 171 7.38 0.36 19.27
C SER A 171 7.42 -0.89 18.40
N ILE A 172 7.54 -0.72 17.07
CA ILE A 172 7.65 -1.84 16.11
C ILE A 172 8.92 -2.65 16.38
N ILE A 173 10.10 -2.00 16.48
CA ILE A 173 11.38 -2.69 16.66
C ILE A 173 11.46 -3.44 18.00
N LYS A 174 10.92 -2.86 19.06
CA LYS A 174 10.93 -3.48 20.40
C LYS A 174 9.87 -4.57 20.55
N SER A 175 8.91 -4.65 19.63
CA SER A 175 7.84 -5.64 19.68
C SER A 175 8.38 -7.03 19.34
N LYS A 176 8.07 -8.02 20.19
CA LYS A 176 8.31 -9.43 19.89
C LYS A 176 7.21 -10.08 19.04
N LYS A 177 6.21 -9.28 18.64
CA LYS A 177 5.00 -9.80 18.01
C LYS A 177 4.97 -9.64 16.50
N TYR A 178 5.74 -8.71 15.95
CA TYR A 178 5.90 -8.60 14.51
C TYR A 178 6.88 -9.68 14.00
N PRO A 179 6.73 -10.13 12.74
CA PRO A 179 7.69 -11.04 12.11
C PRO A 179 9.12 -10.48 12.12
N THR A 180 10.10 -11.35 12.38
CA THR A 180 11.52 -10.95 12.42
C THR A 180 11.97 -10.34 11.10
N ASP A 181 11.56 -10.92 9.96
CA ASP A 181 11.93 -10.41 8.63
C ASP A 181 11.40 -8.99 8.39
N TYR A 182 10.19 -8.69 8.87
CA TYR A 182 9.65 -7.34 8.81
C TYR A 182 10.45 -6.37 9.67
N ILE A 183 10.73 -6.73 10.94
CA ILE A 183 11.53 -5.87 11.85
C ILE A 183 12.91 -5.61 11.27
N MET A 184 13.59 -6.66 10.80
CA MET A 184 14.92 -6.55 10.19
C MET A 184 14.87 -5.74 8.89
N GLY A 185 13.86 -5.93 8.06
CA GLY A 185 13.64 -5.14 6.86
C GLY A 185 13.47 -3.65 7.16
N VAL A 186 12.65 -3.30 8.15
CA VAL A 186 12.46 -1.92 8.61
C VAL A 186 13.77 -1.30 9.13
N ILE A 187 14.54 -2.06 9.92
CA ILE A 187 15.85 -1.60 10.41
C ILE A 187 16.81 -1.37 9.24
N LEU A 188 16.99 -2.36 8.36
CA LEU A 188 17.92 -2.27 7.23
C LEU A 188 17.56 -1.13 6.29
N GLN A 189 16.28 -0.98 5.95
CA GLN A 189 15.80 0.10 5.08
C GLN A 189 16.04 1.47 5.72
N SER A 190 15.83 1.61 7.03
CA SER A 190 16.13 2.87 7.74
C SER A 190 17.62 3.23 7.69
N PHE A 191 18.52 2.24 7.80
CA PHE A 191 19.96 2.46 7.65
C PHE A 191 20.34 2.87 6.22
N GLN A 192 19.75 2.24 5.21
CA GLN A 192 19.98 2.59 3.81
C GLN A 192 19.52 4.02 3.51
N ASP A 193 18.36 4.43 4.02
CA ASP A 193 17.87 5.80 3.84
C ASP A 193 18.76 6.84 4.54
N MET A 194 19.27 6.52 5.75
CA MET A 194 20.27 7.37 6.42
C MET A 194 21.58 7.47 5.64
N GLN A 195 22.06 6.37 5.04
CA GLN A 195 23.27 6.37 4.22
C GLN A 195 23.09 7.23 2.97
N ARG A 196 21.98 7.06 2.24
CA ARG A 196 21.64 7.89 1.08
C ARG A 196 21.58 9.37 1.44
N PHE A 197 20.93 9.70 2.56
CA PHE A 197 20.88 11.09 3.04
C PHE A 197 22.27 11.66 3.35
N ARG A 198 23.15 10.84 3.95
CA ARG A 198 24.54 11.25 4.24
C ARG A 198 25.35 11.47 2.95
N GLU A 199 25.17 10.63 1.95
CA GLU A 199 25.80 10.77 0.64
C GLU A 199 25.31 12.03 -0.08
N GLU A 200 24.00 12.29 -0.07
CA GLU A 200 23.42 13.51 -0.60
C GLU A 200 23.99 14.76 0.09
N LEU A 201 24.09 14.76 1.41
CA LEU A 201 24.72 15.86 2.16
C LEU A 201 26.19 16.04 1.81
N SER A 202 26.92 14.95 1.60
CA SER A 202 28.35 14.99 1.25
C SER A 202 28.55 15.53 -0.17
N SER A 203 27.69 15.15 -1.11
CA SER A 203 27.71 15.67 -2.50
C SER A 203 27.38 17.18 -2.57
N ARG A 204 26.47 17.66 -1.72
CA ARG A 204 26.12 19.10 -1.61
C ARG A 204 27.23 19.93 -0.96
N LYS A 205 27.99 19.38 -0.03
CA LYS A 205 29.16 20.04 0.56
C LYS A 205 30.35 20.12 -0.41
N ALA A 206 30.52 19.12 -1.29
CA ALA A 206 31.56 19.15 -2.32
C ALA A 206 31.31 20.23 -3.40
N THR A 207 30.06 20.64 -3.61
CA THR A 207 29.67 21.69 -4.57
C THR A 207 29.79 23.13 -4.05
N THR A 208 30.21 23.33 -2.79
CA THR A 208 30.25 24.67 -2.14
C THR A 208 31.66 25.21 -1.86
N ILE A 209 32.71 24.74 -2.55
CA ILE A 209 34.07 25.31 -2.42
C ILE A 209 34.35 26.29 -3.58
N PRO A 210 34.09 27.61 -3.46
CA PRO A 210 34.72 28.58 -4.33
C PRO A 210 36.17 28.80 -3.87
N THR A 211 37.13 28.41 -4.71
CA THR A 211 38.55 28.69 -4.52
C THR A 211 38.87 30.11 -5.01
N LYS A 212 38.98 31.09 -4.09
CA LYS A 212 40.05 32.11 -3.98
C LYS A 212 39.71 33.27 -3.02
N PRO A 213 40.72 33.97 -2.46
CA PRO A 213 40.64 34.58 -1.14
C PRO A 213 40.46 36.11 -1.11
N ALA A 214 39.91 36.54 0.03
CA ALA A 214 40.02 37.83 0.73
C ALA A 214 39.77 39.15 -0.03
N GLU A 215 38.62 39.76 0.25
CA GLU A 215 38.57 41.18 0.63
C GLU A 215 37.55 41.38 1.76
N GLN A 216 38.03 41.97 2.86
CA GLN A 216 37.26 42.32 4.05
C GLN A 216 36.21 43.38 3.73
N LYS A 217 34.95 43.12 4.11
CA LYS A 217 33.99 44.11 4.64
C LYS A 217 32.89 43.35 5.38
N GLU A 218 32.78 43.58 6.68
CA GLU A 218 31.58 43.29 7.48
C GLU A 218 30.90 44.62 7.84
N PRO A 219 29.64 44.65 8.33
CA PRO A 219 28.59 43.62 8.24
C PRO A 219 27.24 44.23 7.79
N SER A 220 26.40 43.49 7.08
CA SER A 220 24.96 43.78 7.09
C SER A 220 24.10 42.57 6.72
N PHE A 221 23.30 42.16 7.70
CA PHE A 221 22.03 41.45 7.59
C PHE A 221 22.03 40.07 6.91
N ILE A 222 21.78 39.08 7.77
CA ILE A 222 21.09 37.81 7.48
C ILE A 222 20.10 37.99 6.31
N ARG A 223 20.49 37.52 5.12
CA ARG A 223 19.59 37.27 4.00
C ARG A 223 19.47 35.78 3.81
N ALA A 224 18.36 35.26 4.31
CA ALA A 224 17.91 33.89 4.14
C ALA A 224 18.04 33.45 2.68
N PHE A 225 18.84 32.40 2.45
CA PHE A 225 18.84 31.70 1.17
C PHE A 225 17.52 30.91 1.06
N ARG A 226 16.55 31.50 0.35
CA ARG A 226 15.47 30.77 -0.32
C ARG A 226 16.11 29.98 -1.47
N GLY A 227 16.34 28.69 -1.27
CA GLY A 227 16.75 27.77 -2.33
C GLY A 227 15.67 26.72 -2.58
N ARG A 228 15.01 26.79 -3.75
CA ARG A 228 14.15 25.71 -4.24
C ARG A 228 15.01 24.48 -4.47
N VAL A 229 14.63 23.34 -3.88
CA VAL A 229 15.30 22.06 -4.14
C VAL A 229 14.59 21.41 -5.31
N ARG A 230 15.30 21.24 -6.43
CA ARG A 230 14.86 20.49 -7.60
C ARG A 230 15.45 19.08 -7.49
N VAL A 231 14.59 18.07 -7.44
CA VAL A 231 14.99 16.65 -7.48
C VAL A 231 14.56 16.10 -8.84
N GLU A 232 15.52 15.58 -9.60
CA GLU A 232 15.29 14.90 -10.89
C GLU A 232 15.49 13.40 -10.70
N TYR A 233 14.50 12.62 -11.13
CA TYR A 233 14.55 11.17 -11.13
C TYR A 233 14.94 10.63 -12.54
N PRO A 234 15.55 9.43 -12.64
CA PRO A 234 15.79 8.80 -13.93
C PRO A 234 14.45 8.58 -14.64
N GLY A 235 14.23 9.27 -15.76
CA GLY A 235 12.95 9.32 -16.47
C GLY A 235 12.39 10.73 -16.72
N GLY A 236 13.07 11.79 -16.26
CA GLY A 236 12.75 13.17 -16.67
C GLY A 236 11.63 13.86 -15.88
N PHE A 237 11.19 13.31 -14.75
CA PHE A 237 10.20 13.95 -13.89
C PHE A 237 10.88 14.88 -12.87
N THR A 238 10.33 16.10 -12.74
CA THR A 238 10.74 17.09 -11.74
C THR A 238 9.65 17.24 -10.68
N VAL A 239 10.01 17.28 -9.39
CA VAL A 239 9.08 17.63 -8.30
C VAL A 239 9.57 18.90 -7.60
N GLU A 240 8.70 19.91 -7.51
CA GLU A 240 8.91 21.11 -6.69
C GLU A 240 8.19 20.96 -5.34
N ARG A 241 8.89 21.25 -4.24
CA ARG A 241 8.31 21.22 -2.89
C ARG A 241 8.39 22.62 -2.27
N GLU A 242 7.24 23.23 -2.00
CA GLU A 242 7.15 24.44 -1.17
C GLU A 242 7.07 24.05 0.31
N SER A 243 8.03 24.52 1.09
CA SER A 243 7.99 24.44 2.56
C SER A 243 7.12 25.57 3.11
N LYS A 244 5.97 25.25 3.68
CA LYS A 244 5.17 26.18 4.50
C LYS A 244 5.74 26.23 5.93
N GLN A 245 5.95 27.44 6.44
CA GLN A 245 6.28 27.70 7.84
C GLN A 245 5.04 27.46 8.73
N LEU A 246 5.25 26.88 9.90
CA LEU A 246 4.36 27.00 11.04
C LEU A 246 4.91 28.15 11.89
N ASP A 247 4.05 29.13 12.20
CA ASP A 247 4.33 30.25 13.11
C ASP A 247 4.48 29.76 14.56
#